data_AF-A0A377LXK9-F1
#
_entry.id   AF-A0A377LXK9-F1
#
_cell.length_a   1.000
_cell.length_b   1.000
_cell.length_c   1.000
_cell.angle_alpha   90.00
_cell.angle_beta   90.00
_cell.angle_gamma   90.00
#
_symmetry.space_group_name_H-M   'P 1'
#
loop_
_entity.id
_entity.type
_entity.pdbx_description
1 polymer ?
#
loop_
_entity_poly.entity_id
_entity_poly.type
_entity_poly.pdbx_seq_one_letter_code
_entity_poly.pdbx_strand_id
1 'polypeptide(L)'
;MNIRQVDIAQLTNRKRSRDYDMMQSLWPAQPWPSSDLQISWASSYIDSSYNAPGVKSPVVDALIAKIVAAQGDKQKLLPLGRALDRVLTWNYYMLPMWYMGEDRLARWDKFSLPAVRPIYSLGFDTWWYDVNKAARLPAERR
;
A
#
# COMPACT_ATOMS: atom_id res chain seq x y z
N MET A 1 16.91 -21.00 12.69
CA MET A 1 16.13 -20.36 11.61
C MET A 1 16.26 -21.21 10.36
N ASN A 2 15.16 -21.69 9.78
CA ASN A 2 15.16 -22.49 8.55
C ASN A 2 14.41 -21.71 7.45
N ILE A 3 15.09 -21.38 6.37
CA ILE A 3 14.50 -20.64 5.23
C ILE A 3 14.04 -21.67 4.19
N ARG A 4 12.76 -21.64 3.84
CA ARG A 4 12.17 -22.56 2.85
C ARG A 4 11.70 -21.80 1.64
N GLN A 5 12.25 -22.14 0.48
CA GLN A 5 11.72 -21.72 -0.81
C GLN A 5 10.75 -22.77 -1.33
N VAL A 6 9.55 -22.35 -1.74
CA VAL A 6 8.49 -23.21 -2.25
C VAL A 6 7.91 -22.62 -3.53
N ASP A 7 7.24 -23.44 -4.33
CA ASP A 7 6.51 -22.97 -5.50
C ASP A 7 5.28 -22.12 -5.11
N ILE A 8 4.71 -21.42 -6.09
CA ILE A 8 3.61 -20.48 -5.85
C ILE A 8 2.31 -21.14 -5.38
N ALA A 9 2.04 -22.38 -5.80
CA ALA A 9 0.84 -23.11 -5.38
C ALA A 9 0.97 -23.53 -3.91
N GLN A 10 2.13 -24.04 -3.51
CA GLN A 10 2.44 -24.31 -2.11
C GLN A 10 2.39 -23.04 -1.26
N LEU A 11 3.00 -21.94 -1.72
CA LEU A 11 2.97 -20.65 -1.00
C LEU A 11 1.52 -20.17 -0.78
N THR A 12 0.69 -20.25 -1.82
CA THR A 12 -0.71 -19.82 -1.75
C THR A 12 -1.52 -20.69 -0.78
N ASN A 13 -1.35 -22.01 -0.83
CA ASN A 13 -2.03 -22.92 0.08
C ASN A 13 -1.61 -22.67 1.53
N ARG A 14 -0.31 -22.58 1.80
CA ARG A 14 0.23 -22.30 3.14
C ARG A 14 -0.22 -20.93 3.66
N LYS A 15 -0.29 -19.91 2.81
CA LYS A 15 -0.85 -18.60 3.17
C LYS A 15 -2.32 -18.71 3.60
N ARG A 16 -3.14 -19.43 2.83
CA ARG A 16 -4.57 -19.61 3.10
C ARG A 16 -4.83 -20.45 4.35
N SER A 17 -4.04 -21.50 4.57
CA SER A 17 -4.15 -22.37 5.75
C SER A 17 -3.38 -21.84 6.98
N ARG A 18 -2.68 -20.71 6.85
CA ARG A 18 -1.75 -20.17 7.86
C ARG A 18 -0.70 -21.17 8.35
N ASP A 19 -0.24 -22.03 7.47
CA ASP A 19 0.87 -22.95 7.75
C ASP A 19 2.21 -22.25 7.48
N TYR A 20 2.62 -21.32 8.34
CA TYR A 20 3.92 -20.68 8.30
C TYR A 20 4.23 -19.99 9.63
N ASP A 21 5.52 -19.93 9.99
CA ASP A 21 5.97 -19.14 11.14
C ASP A 21 6.10 -17.66 10.78
N MET A 22 6.71 -17.37 9.63
CA MET A 22 6.89 -16.02 9.09
C MET A 22 6.87 -16.07 7.57
N MET A 23 6.19 -15.10 6.95
CA MET A 23 6.10 -14.98 5.49
C MET A 23 6.18 -13.51 5.11
N GLN A 24 6.96 -13.19 4.08
CA GLN A 24 6.95 -11.86 3.50
C GLN A 24 5.59 -11.58 2.85
N SER A 25 5.03 -10.40 3.11
CA SER A 25 3.82 -9.94 2.43
C SER A 25 4.00 -8.49 2.04
N LEU A 26 3.46 -8.15 0.87
CA LEU A 26 3.34 -6.75 0.47
C LEU A 26 2.25 -6.09 1.32
N TRP A 27 2.54 -4.90 1.83
CA TRP A 27 1.57 -4.04 2.51
C TRP A 27 1.38 -2.75 1.70
N PRO A 28 0.27 -2.62 0.94
CA PRO A 28 0.03 -1.42 0.14
C PRO A 28 -0.43 -0.27 1.02
N ALA A 29 0.42 0.75 1.18
CA ALA A 29 0.06 1.96 1.90
C ALA A 29 -1.10 2.70 1.20
N GLN A 30 -2.09 3.13 1.98
CA GLN A 30 -3.21 3.95 1.50
C GLN A 30 -3.03 5.39 1.99
N PRO A 31 -3.34 6.41 1.16
CA PRO A 31 -3.24 7.82 1.58
C PRO A 31 -4.11 8.17 2.79
N TRP A 32 -5.26 7.49 2.93
CA TRP A 32 -6.19 7.69 4.03
C TRP A 32 -6.67 6.32 4.55
N PRO A 33 -6.91 6.18 5.87
CA PRO A 33 -7.45 4.95 6.42
C PRO A 33 -8.89 4.74 5.91
N SER A 34 -9.13 3.58 5.29
CA SER A 34 -10.43 3.19 4.73
C SER A 34 -11.06 2.06 5.52
N SER A 35 -12.30 1.72 5.17
CA SER A 35 -13.01 0.57 5.72
C SER A 35 -12.35 -0.79 5.42
N ASP A 36 -11.46 -0.87 4.41
CA ASP A 36 -10.76 -2.09 4.02
C ASP A 36 -9.80 -2.61 5.10
N LEU A 37 -9.42 -1.74 6.05
CA LEU A 37 -8.62 -2.11 7.22
C LEU A 37 -9.25 -3.23 8.04
N GLN A 38 -10.58 -3.37 8.01
CA GLN A 38 -11.30 -4.48 8.67
C GLN A 38 -10.78 -5.84 8.22
N ILE A 39 -10.66 -6.04 6.91
CA ILE A 39 -10.27 -7.34 6.32
C ILE A 39 -8.84 -7.73 6.74
N SER A 40 -7.99 -6.74 7.03
CA SER A 40 -6.58 -6.94 7.38
C SER A 40 -6.32 -7.07 8.87
N TRP A 41 -7.15 -6.46 9.72
CA TRP A 41 -6.81 -6.25 11.14
C TRP A 41 -7.92 -6.57 12.13
N ALA A 42 -9.19 -6.61 11.70
CA ALA A 42 -10.28 -6.83 12.63
C ALA A 42 -10.38 -8.30 13.05
N SER A 43 -10.74 -8.51 14.30
CA SER A 43 -10.89 -9.84 14.91
C SER A 43 -11.94 -10.70 14.20
N SER A 44 -12.96 -10.09 13.58
CA SER A 44 -13.98 -10.81 12.80
C SER A 44 -13.44 -11.45 11.53
N TYR A 45 -12.29 -10.97 11.03
CA TYR A 45 -11.60 -11.52 9.87
C TYR A 45 -10.46 -12.45 10.28
N ILE A 46 -10.49 -13.00 11.50
CA ILE A 46 -9.46 -13.92 11.97
C ILE A 46 -9.37 -15.20 11.16
N ASP A 47 -10.36 -15.60 10.36
CA ASP A 47 -10.23 -16.77 9.47
C ASP A 47 -9.82 -16.38 8.03
N SER A 48 -9.68 -15.07 7.77
CA SER A 48 -9.26 -14.55 6.47
C SER A 48 -7.75 -14.63 6.29
N SER A 49 -7.31 -15.06 5.11
CA SER A 49 -5.88 -15.00 4.73
C SER A 49 -5.31 -13.58 4.64
N TYR A 50 -6.17 -12.55 4.63
CA TYR A 50 -5.76 -11.14 4.63
C TYR A 50 -5.37 -10.63 6.02
N ASN A 51 -5.98 -11.15 7.09
CA ASN A 51 -5.49 -10.96 8.46
C ASN A 51 -4.31 -11.91 8.70
N ALA A 52 -3.23 -11.71 7.92
CA ALA A 52 -2.06 -12.58 7.91
C ALA A 52 -1.39 -12.69 9.30
N PRO A 53 -1.26 -11.61 10.09
CA PRO A 53 -0.68 -11.69 11.43
C PRO A 53 -1.60 -12.32 12.48
N GLY A 54 -2.85 -12.65 12.14
CA GLY A 54 -3.79 -13.25 13.08
C GLY A 54 -4.23 -12.30 14.21
N VAL A 55 -4.40 -11.02 13.90
CA VAL A 55 -4.74 -10.00 14.90
C VAL A 55 -6.14 -10.24 15.47
N LYS A 56 -6.20 -10.29 16.79
CA LYS A 56 -7.42 -10.34 17.59
C LYS A 56 -7.28 -9.40 18.77
N SER A 57 -7.78 -8.18 18.64
CA SER A 57 -7.63 -7.15 19.67
C SER A 57 -8.84 -6.21 19.73
N PRO A 58 -9.51 -6.10 20.89
CA PRO A 58 -10.67 -5.22 21.03
C PRO A 58 -10.31 -3.74 20.83
N VAL A 59 -9.06 -3.35 21.10
CA VAL A 59 -8.58 -1.98 20.88
C VAL A 59 -8.45 -1.69 19.38
N VAL A 60 -7.92 -2.65 18.61
CA VAL A 60 -7.81 -2.54 17.14
C VAL A 60 -9.22 -2.49 16.53
N ASP A 61 -10.11 -3.38 16.96
CA ASP A 61 -11.50 -3.41 16.48
C ASP A 61 -12.23 -2.08 16.74
N ALA A 62 -12.07 -1.51 17.94
CA ALA A 62 -12.69 -0.23 18.31
C ALA A 62 -12.15 0.94 17.47
N LEU A 63 -10.84 0.96 17.18
CA LEU A 63 -10.24 1.98 16.32
C LEU A 63 -10.72 1.87 14.87
N ILE A 64 -10.79 0.65 14.34
CA ILE A 64 -11.31 0.41 12.98
C ILE A 64 -12.78 0.81 12.88
N ALA A 65 -13.61 0.49 13.88
CA ALA A 65 -15.01 0.92 13.90
C ALA A 65 -15.16 2.45 13.84
N LYS A 66 -14.31 3.19 14.56
CA LYS A 66 -14.28 4.66 14.50
C LYS A 66 -13.83 5.17 13.12
N ILE A 67 -12.85 4.53 12.50
CA ILE A 67 -12.38 4.86 11.15
C ILE A 67 -13.52 4.68 10.14
N VAL A 68 -14.25 3.57 10.21
CA VAL A 68 -15.40 3.27 9.34
C VAL A 68 -16.51 4.32 9.53
N ALA A 69 -16.79 4.71 10.78
CA ALA A 69 -17.79 5.74 11.07
C ALA A 69 -17.37 7.16 10.63
N ALA A 70 -16.06 7.42 10.50
CA ALA A 70 -15.50 8.72 10.13
C ALA A 70 -15.17 8.85 8.63
N GLN A 71 -15.55 7.88 7.78
CA GLN A 71 -15.29 7.93 6.35
C GLN A 71 -15.86 9.21 5.72
N GLY A 72 -15.06 9.87 4.88
CA GLY A 72 -15.39 11.18 4.29
C GLY A 72 -14.93 12.40 5.11
N ASP A 73 -14.58 12.23 6.39
CA ASP A 73 -14.12 13.32 7.27
C ASP A 73 -12.60 13.21 7.53
N LYS A 74 -11.81 13.91 6.70
CA LYS A 74 -10.34 13.88 6.78
C LYS A 74 -9.79 14.37 8.13
N GLN A 75 -10.47 15.33 8.77
CA GLN A 75 -10.02 15.88 10.06
C GLN A 75 -10.15 14.86 11.17
N LYS A 76 -11.18 14.00 11.13
CA LYS A 76 -11.35 12.88 12.06
C LYS A 76 -10.46 11.69 11.70
N LEU A 77 -10.27 11.40 10.42
CA LEU A 77 -9.48 10.24 9.97
C LEU A 77 -7.99 10.38 10.30
N LEU A 78 -7.42 11.58 10.23
CA LEU A 78 -5.99 11.79 10.49
C LEU A 78 -5.53 11.31 11.89
N PRO A 79 -6.14 11.74 13.01
CA PRO A 79 -5.76 11.26 14.34
C PRO A 79 -6.10 9.78 14.54
N LEU A 80 -7.20 9.28 13.96
CA LEU A 80 -7.58 7.86 14.05
C LEU A 80 -6.56 6.95 13.36
N GLY A 81 -6.08 7.33 12.17
CA GLY A 81 -5.03 6.61 11.44
C GLY A 81 -3.73 6.54 12.24
N ARG A 82 -3.30 7.66 12.84
CA ARG A 82 -2.11 7.70 13.70
C ARG A 82 -2.28 6.83 14.96
N ALA A 83 -3.46 6.83 15.57
CA ALA A 83 -3.74 6.00 16.74
C ALA A 83 -3.69 4.51 16.38
N LEU A 84 -4.29 4.11 15.26
CA LEU A 84 -4.22 2.73 14.77
C LEU A 84 -2.78 2.32 14.46
N ASP A 85 -2.02 3.13 13.74
CA ASP A 85 -0.62 2.88 13.43
C ASP A 85 0.23 2.66 14.69
N ARG A 86 0.05 3.51 15.71
CA ARG A 86 0.72 3.37 17.01
C ARG A 86 0.38 2.05 17.71
N VAL A 87 -0.89 1.65 17.70
CA VAL A 87 -1.33 0.38 18.31
C VAL A 87 -0.75 -0.81 17.55
N LEU A 88 -0.80 -0.81 16.21
CA LEU A 88 -0.28 -1.91 15.39
C LEU A 88 1.24 -2.06 15.57
N THR A 89 1.98 -0.96 15.52
CA THR A 89 3.45 -0.97 15.67
C THR A 89 3.89 -1.37 17.08
N TRP A 90 3.15 -0.98 18.13
CA TRP A 90 3.46 -1.39 19.50
C TRP A 90 3.23 -2.89 19.77
N ASN A 91 2.39 -3.55 18.98
CA ASN A 91 2.12 -4.98 19.11
C ASN A 91 3.00 -5.87 18.21
N TYR A 92 3.92 -5.27 17.43
CA TYR A 92 4.93 -6.00 16.63
C TYR A 92 4.35 -7.08 15.69
N TYR A 93 3.14 -6.87 15.14
CA TYR A 93 2.51 -7.81 14.20
C TYR A 93 3.27 -7.98 12.87
N MET A 94 4.16 -7.04 12.55
CA MET A 94 4.98 -7.08 11.35
C MET A 94 6.37 -6.52 11.64
N LEU A 95 7.35 -6.95 10.85
CA LEU A 95 8.66 -6.33 10.76
C LEU A 95 8.68 -5.47 9.48
N PRO A 96 8.59 -4.12 9.60
CA PRO A 96 8.63 -3.26 8.43
C PRO A 96 9.96 -3.42 7.70
N MET A 97 9.87 -3.54 6.38
CA MET A 97 11.02 -3.69 5.50
C MET A 97 11.29 -2.34 4.81
N TRP A 98 11.57 -2.36 3.52
CA TRP A 98 11.86 -1.17 2.73
C TRP A 98 10.66 -0.75 1.87
N TYR A 99 10.70 0.49 1.39
CA TYR A 99 9.83 0.99 0.33
C TYR A 99 10.63 1.88 -0.62
N MET A 100 10.08 2.13 -1.81
CA MET A 100 10.64 3.07 -2.75
C MET A 100 9.88 4.40 -2.64
N GLY A 101 10.56 5.46 -2.18
CA GLY A 101 9.93 6.76 -1.95
C GLY A 101 9.86 7.67 -3.18
N GLU A 102 10.36 7.20 -4.32
CA GLU A 102 10.45 7.97 -5.57
C GLU A 102 10.05 7.10 -6.76
N ASP A 103 9.36 7.71 -7.73
CA ASP A 103 9.15 7.08 -9.01
C ASP A 103 10.38 7.27 -9.91
N ARG A 104 10.93 6.17 -10.43
CA ARG A 104 12.03 6.20 -11.41
C ARG A 104 11.47 6.00 -12.81
N LEU A 105 11.63 7.01 -13.66
CA LEU A 105 11.08 7.01 -15.01
C LEU A 105 12.09 7.57 -16.02
N ALA A 106 12.33 6.80 -17.07
CA ALA A 106 13.06 7.25 -18.25
C ALA A 106 12.07 7.58 -19.37
N ARG A 107 12.28 8.71 -20.05
CA ARG A 107 11.45 9.15 -21.18
C ARG A 107 12.28 9.95 -22.17
N TRP A 108 11.89 9.91 -23.43
CA TRP A 108 12.40 10.85 -24.42
C TRP A 108 11.97 12.28 -24.06
N ASP A 109 12.85 13.26 -24.26
CA ASP A 109 12.53 14.68 -24.06
C ASP A 109 11.69 15.19 -25.24
N LYS A 110 10.47 14.66 -25.34
CA LYS A 110 9.42 15.07 -26.28
C LYS A 110 8.06 15.20 -25.63
N PHE A 111 7.99 14.93 -24.33
CA PHE A 111 6.80 15.10 -23.54
C PHE A 111 6.99 16.28 -22.59
N SER A 112 5.97 17.12 -22.50
CA SER A 112 5.85 18.14 -21.46
C SER A 112 4.82 17.69 -20.43
N LEU A 113 4.95 18.24 -19.23
CA LEU A 113 4.19 17.86 -18.05
C LEU A 113 3.79 19.13 -17.30
N PRO A 114 2.69 19.12 -16.53
CA PRO A 114 2.24 20.29 -15.80
C PRO A 114 3.24 20.66 -14.69
N ALA A 115 3.35 21.95 -14.37
CA ALA A 115 4.20 22.44 -13.29
C ALA A 115 3.75 21.88 -11.93
N VAL A 116 2.44 21.75 -11.73
CA VAL A 116 1.84 21.10 -10.56
C VAL A 116 1.48 19.66 -10.95
N ARG A 117 2.09 18.69 -10.28
CA ARG A 117 1.84 17.26 -10.50
C ARG A 117 0.80 16.72 -9.53
N PRO A 118 0.08 15.65 -9.88
CA PRO A 118 -0.75 14.93 -8.92
C PRO A 118 0.07 14.44 -7.72
N ILE A 119 -0.49 14.52 -6.51
CA ILE A 119 0.20 14.15 -5.27
C ILE A 119 0.41 12.62 -5.17
N TYR A 120 -0.49 11.83 -5.73
CA TYR A 120 -0.53 10.36 -5.55
C TYR A 120 -0.38 9.58 -6.87
N SER A 121 0.17 10.20 -7.92
CA SER A 121 0.33 9.56 -9.22
C SER A 121 1.40 10.26 -10.07
N LEU A 122 2.04 9.50 -10.95
CA LEU A 122 2.91 10.03 -12.02
C LEU A 122 2.16 10.97 -12.98
N GLY A 123 0.84 10.82 -13.08
CA GLY A 123 -0.01 11.71 -13.85
C GLY A 123 0.23 11.62 -15.36
N PHE A 124 0.52 10.45 -15.92
CA PHE A 124 0.79 10.27 -17.35
C PHE A 124 -0.30 10.85 -18.26
N ASP A 125 -1.56 10.77 -17.83
CA ASP A 125 -2.70 11.33 -18.57
C ASP A 125 -2.70 12.87 -18.64
N THR A 126 -1.86 13.52 -17.83
CA THR A 126 -1.68 14.98 -17.83
C THR A 126 -0.53 15.45 -18.71
N TRP A 127 0.22 14.51 -19.30
CA TRP A 127 1.37 14.82 -20.15
C TRP A 127 0.92 15.04 -21.59
N TRP A 128 1.67 15.84 -22.34
CA TRP A 128 1.40 16.07 -23.75
C TRP A 128 2.67 16.01 -24.58
N TYR A 129 2.49 15.67 -25.85
CA TYR A 129 3.55 15.75 -26.83
C TYR A 129 3.91 17.21 -27.09
N ASP A 130 5.20 17.52 -26.97
CA ASP A 130 5.75 18.86 -27.16
C ASP A 130 6.58 18.87 -28.45
N VAL A 131 6.00 19.45 -29.51
CA VAL A 131 6.62 19.53 -30.84
C VAL A 131 7.99 20.20 -30.80
N ASN A 132 8.18 21.20 -29.93
CA ASN A 132 9.43 21.96 -29.86
C ASN A 132 10.54 21.16 -29.19
N LYS A 133 10.20 20.35 -28.19
CA LYS A 133 11.14 19.41 -27.57
C LYS A 133 11.47 18.25 -28.50
N ALA A 134 10.45 17.66 -29.12
CA ALA A 134 10.61 16.55 -30.05
C ALA A 134 11.54 16.91 -31.23
N ALA A 135 11.46 18.13 -31.76
CA ALA A 135 12.32 18.59 -32.85
C ALA A 135 13.83 18.48 -32.55
N ARG A 136 14.23 18.51 -31.27
CA ARG A 136 15.63 18.37 -30.81
C ARG A 136 16.13 16.93 -30.82
N LEU A 137 15.23 15.96 -30.97
CA LEU A 137 15.58 14.53 -31.01
C LEU A 137 15.93 14.08 -32.44
N PRO A 138 16.77 13.03 -32.58
CA PRO A 138 17.00 12.36 -33.86
C PRO A 138 15.68 11.87 -34.47
N ALA A 139 15.60 11.82 -35.82
CA ALA A 139 14.36 11.50 -36.54
C ALA A 139 13.70 10.19 -36.06
N GLU A 140 14.50 9.17 -35.76
CA GLU A 140 14.04 7.86 -35.25
C GLU A 140 13.37 7.91 -33.87
N ARG A 141 13.57 9.00 -33.12
CA ARG A 141 13.15 9.16 -31.72
C ARG A 141 12.16 10.31 -31.51
N ARG A 142 11.86 11.07 -32.57
CA ARG A 142 10.78 12.08 -32.58
C ARG A 142 9.44 11.42 -32.27
#